data_AF-A0A252EGH3-F1
#
_entry.id   AF-A0A252EGH3-F1
#
_cell.length_a   1.000
_cell.length_b   1.000
_cell.length_c   1.000
_cell.angle_alpha   90.00
_cell.angle_beta   90.00
_cell.angle_gamma   90.00
#
_symmetry.space_group_name_H-M   'P 1'
#
loop_
_entity.id
_entity.type
_entity.pdbx_description
1 polymer ?
#
loop_
_entity_poly.entity_id
_entity_poly.type
_entity_poly.pdbx_seq_one_letter_code
_entity_poly.pdbx_strand_id
1 'polypeptide(L)'
;MKQKNGEEPLPERDGEGPTLFQTQANMSTHPAFWKGKGDARILLRVLTPQECKAVPRAAALALFVAHPPSDDLHAGWLVTRSWEGTAIPSSPHGAGCSCCLPAQGMGRMLLRLVQERARGECPFFSSVNIVCPASEKRLLVSALCADSLLTGLYGLLPISGGFFCHS
;
A
#
# COMPACT_ATOMS: atom_id res chain seq x y z
N MET A 1 -58.21 -30.68 30.90
CA MET A 1 -58.61 -30.63 29.47
C MET A 1 -58.56 -29.18 29.00
N LYS A 2 -57.41 -28.77 28.45
CA LYS A 2 -57.19 -28.21 27.10
C LYS A 2 -57.92 -26.87 26.82
N GLN A 3 -57.28 -25.78 27.22
CA GLN A 3 -57.40 -24.50 26.52
C GLN A 3 -56.49 -24.53 25.29
N LYS A 4 -57.06 -24.34 24.10
CA LYS A 4 -56.33 -24.14 22.84
C LYS A 4 -56.06 -22.63 22.73
N ASN A 5 -54.81 -22.21 22.95
CA ASN A 5 -54.36 -20.89 22.54
C ASN A 5 -53.89 -20.98 21.09
N GLY A 6 -54.44 -20.10 20.24
CA GLY A 6 -54.12 -20.02 18.82
C GLY A 6 -52.68 -19.60 18.59
N GLU A 7 -51.97 -20.40 17.79
CA GLU A 7 -50.72 -20.00 17.14
C GLU A 7 -51.07 -19.00 16.03
N GLU A 8 -50.57 -17.77 16.15
CA GLU A 8 -50.43 -16.88 15.00
C GLU A 8 -49.35 -17.46 14.06
N PRO A 9 -49.60 -17.59 12.76
CA PRO A 9 -48.57 -18.02 11.83
C PRO A 9 -47.53 -16.91 11.65
N LEU A 10 -46.26 -17.24 11.89
CA LEU A 10 -45.11 -16.39 11.54
C LEU A 10 -45.14 -16.08 10.03
N PRO A 11 -44.85 -14.83 9.61
CA PRO A 11 -44.84 -14.49 8.20
C PRO A 11 -43.75 -15.28 7.47
N GLU A 12 -44.12 -15.89 6.35
CA GLU A 12 -43.21 -16.55 5.42
C GLU A 12 -42.14 -15.55 4.94
N ARG A 13 -40.87 -15.94 5.09
CA ARG A 13 -39.73 -15.21 4.53
C ARG A 13 -39.66 -15.51 3.03
N ASP A 14 -40.47 -14.81 2.26
CA ASP A 14 -40.22 -14.65 0.82
C ASP A 14 -39.12 -13.61 0.63
N GLY A 15 -37.94 -14.10 0.25
CA GLY A 15 -36.80 -13.22 0.00
C GLY A 15 -35.53 -13.98 -0.35
N GLU A 16 -35.53 -14.70 -1.47
CA GLU A 16 -34.30 -14.96 -2.22
C GLU A 16 -33.80 -13.63 -2.82
N GLY A 17 -33.25 -12.77 -1.96
CA GLY A 17 -32.62 -11.51 -2.33
C GLY A 17 -31.35 -11.32 -1.50
N PRO A 18 -30.28 -10.71 -2.07
CA PRO A 18 -29.05 -10.48 -1.33
C PRO A 18 -29.36 -9.66 -0.08
N THR A 19 -28.96 -10.16 1.08
CA THR A 19 -29.17 -9.47 2.34
C THR A 19 -28.41 -8.14 2.33
N LEU A 20 -28.99 -7.12 2.99
CA LEU A 20 -28.52 -5.73 3.11
C LEU A 20 -27.05 -5.55 3.57
N PHE A 21 -26.36 -6.63 3.92
CA PHE A 21 -24.97 -6.65 4.40
C PHE A 21 -23.97 -7.20 3.39
N GLN A 22 -24.39 -7.58 2.17
CA GLN A 22 -23.46 -7.99 1.11
C GLN A 22 -23.05 -6.80 0.24
N THR A 23 -22.34 -5.84 0.82
CA THR A 23 -21.51 -4.91 0.04
C THR A 23 -20.13 -5.53 -0.15
N GLN A 24 -19.85 -5.92 -1.39
CA GLN A 24 -18.50 -6.26 -1.85
C GLN A 24 -17.55 -5.08 -1.61
N ALA A 25 -16.63 -5.23 -0.65
CA ALA A 25 -15.27 -4.73 -0.76
C ALA A 25 -14.41 -5.41 0.31
N ASN A 26 -13.36 -6.13 -0.09
CA ASN A 26 -12.24 -6.48 0.79
C ASN A 26 -11.48 -5.18 1.13
N MET A 27 -12.08 -4.31 1.96
CA MET A 27 -11.35 -3.22 2.59
C MET A 27 -10.42 -3.87 3.59
N SER A 28 -9.17 -4.09 3.18
CA SER A 28 -8.16 -4.57 4.10
C SER A 28 -8.06 -3.61 5.29
N THR A 29 -8.24 -4.13 6.50
CA THR A 29 -8.26 -3.35 7.75
C THR A 29 -6.87 -2.96 8.22
N HIS A 30 -5.82 -3.42 7.53
CA HIS A 30 -4.45 -3.15 7.93
C HIS A 30 -4.14 -1.65 7.78
N PRO A 31 -3.58 -0.99 8.82
CA PRO A 31 -3.36 0.46 8.83
C PRO A 31 -2.43 0.92 7.70
N ALA A 32 -1.54 0.05 7.23
CA ALA A 32 -0.63 0.33 6.12
C ALA A 32 -1.35 0.62 4.79
N PHE A 33 -2.55 0.09 4.55
CA PHE A 33 -3.16 0.17 3.23
C PHE A 33 -3.87 1.48 2.96
N TRP A 34 -3.79 1.92 1.71
CA TRP A 34 -4.44 3.11 1.19
C TRP A 34 -5.96 3.03 1.34
N LYS A 35 -6.57 4.08 1.89
CA LYS A 35 -8.01 4.15 2.19
C LYS A 35 -8.83 4.81 1.09
N GLY A 36 -8.22 5.22 -0.02
CA GLY A 36 -8.91 5.88 -1.14
C GLY A 36 -8.80 7.40 -1.11
N LYS A 37 -9.71 8.09 -1.80
CA LYS A 37 -9.63 9.53 -2.13
C LYS A 37 -9.57 10.48 -0.91
N GLY A 38 -9.93 10.02 0.28
CA GLY A 38 -9.86 10.80 1.53
C GLY A 38 -8.65 10.51 2.41
N ASP A 39 -7.76 9.60 1.98
CA ASP A 39 -6.54 9.30 2.73
C ASP A 39 -5.53 10.44 2.53
N ALA A 40 -5.10 11.07 3.63
CA ALA A 40 -4.21 12.23 3.61
C ALA A 40 -2.73 11.86 3.37
N ARG A 41 -2.42 10.56 3.39
CA ARG A 41 -1.07 10.04 3.17
C ARG A 41 -0.66 10.16 1.70
N ILE A 42 0.60 9.89 1.40
CA ILE A 42 1.06 9.77 0.01
C ILE A 42 0.75 8.35 -0.49
N LEU A 43 0.11 8.24 -1.65
CA LEU A 43 -0.17 6.94 -2.26
C LEU A 43 1.16 6.24 -2.63
N LEU A 44 1.34 5.02 -2.12
CA LEU A 44 2.53 4.21 -2.37
C LEU A 44 2.16 2.94 -3.14
N ARG A 45 2.91 2.61 -4.19
CA ARG A 45 2.80 1.32 -4.90
C ARG A 45 4.14 0.61 -4.91
N VAL A 46 4.12 -0.71 -4.80
CA VAL A 46 5.28 -1.57 -5.06
C VAL A 46 4.98 -2.38 -6.31
N LEU A 47 5.74 -2.13 -7.37
CA LEU A 47 5.49 -2.59 -8.73
C LEU A 47 6.69 -3.41 -9.22
N THR A 48 6.41 -4.39 -10.08
CA THR A 48 7.41 -4.94 -10.99
C THR A 48 7.62 -3.98 -12.18
N PRO A 49 8.72 -4.12 -12.94
CA PRO A 49 8.91 -3.36 -14.17
C PRO A 49 7.76 -3.49 -15.17
N GLN A 50 7.08 -4.64 -15.21
CA GLN A 50 5.93 -4.86 -16.10
C GLN A 50 4.69 -4.10 -15.63
N GLU A 51 4.36 -4.16 -14.34
CA GLU A 51 3.21 -3.45 -13.76
C GLU A 51 3.37 -1.92 -13.85
N CYS A 52 4.62 -1.45 -13.76
CA CYS A 52 5.01 -0.06 -13.89
C CYS A 52 4.62 0.59 -15.23
N LYS A 53 4.39 -0.21 -16.28
CA LYS A 53 3.95 0.31 -17.59
C LYS A 53 2.50 0.81 -17.60
N ALA A 54 1.66 0.32 -16.68
CA ALA A 54 0.23 0.63 -16.65
C ALA A 54 -0.14 1.78 -15.69
N VAL A 55 0.82 2.37 -14.97
CA VAL A 55 0.53 3.38 -13.94
C VAL A 55 0.72 4.82 -14.48
N PRO A 56 -0.10 5.79 -14.03
CA PRO A 56 0.09 7.20 -14.38
C PRO A 56 1.44 7.74 -13.85
N ARG A 57 2.20 8.43 -14.72
CA ARG A 57 3.58 8.89 -14.44
C ARG A 57 3.74 10.39 -14.19
N ALA A 58 2.93 11.22 -14.86
CA ALA A 58 3.15 12.68 -14.97
C ALA A 58 3.18 13.44 -13.62
N ALA A 59 2.50 12.94 -12.59
CA ALA A 59 2.47 13.55 -11.25
C ALA A 59 3.10 12.64 -10.18
N ALA A 60 3.85 11.63 -10.60
CA ALA A 60 4.34 10.57 -9.73
C ALA A 60 5.87 10.53 -9.69
N LEU A 61 6.39 10.13 -8.54
CA LEU A 61 7.78 9.78 -8.37
C LEU A 61 7.97 8.28 -8.62
N ALA A 62 9.01 7.91 -9.37
CA ALA A 62 9.48 6.54 -9.45
C ALA A 62 10.77 6.35 -8.64
N LEU A 63 10.78 5.33 -7.79
CA LEU A 63 11.93 4.88 -7.04
C LEU A 63 12.36 3.50 -7.55
N PHE A 64 13.46 3.44 -8.27
CA PHE A 64 13.99 2.20 -8.83
C PHE A 64 14.93 1.51 -7.82
N VAL A 65 14.66 0.24 -7.56
CA VAL A 65 15.40 -0.59 -6.60
C VAL A 65 16.34 -1.53 -7.35
N ALA A 66 17.56 -1.68 -6.83
CA ALA A 66 18.59 -2.64 -7.26
C ALA A 66 19.20 -2.44 -8.66
N HIS A 67 18.60 -1.65 -9.55
CA HIS A 67 19.22 -1.27 -10.82
C HIS A 67 18.62 0.02 -11.40
N PRO A 68 19.40 0.81 -12.19
CA PRO A 68 18.81 1.84 -13.02
C PRO A 68 17.85 1.20 -14.05
N PRO A 69 16.68 1.80 -14.30
CA PRO A 69 15.75 1.30 -15.29
C PRO A 69 16.30 1.46 -16.70
N SER A 70 15.76 0.70 -17.65
CA SER A 70 15.88 1.02 -19.07
C SER A 70 15.23 2.37 -19.40
N ASP A 71 15.66 3.01 -20.48
CA ASP A 71 15.21 4.36 -20.86
C ASP A 71 13.67 4.47 -21.00
N ASP A 72 13.01 3.41 -21.46
CA ASP A 72 11.54 3.34 -21.59
C ASP A 72 10.80 3.36 -20.23
N LEU A 73 11.42 2.79 -19.20
CA LEU A 73 10.90 2.80 -17.84
C LEU A 73 11.19 4.12 -17.12
N HIS A 74 12.27 4.82 -17.50
CA HIS A 74 12.64 6.12 -16.92
C HIS A 74 11.78 7.28 -17.46
N ALA A 75 11.22 7.17 -18.66
CA ALA A 75 10.49 8.25 -19.29
C ALA A 75 9.12 8.58 -18.64
N GLY A 76 8.80 9.87 -18.55
CA GLY A 76 7.46 10.38 -18.23
C GLY A 76 7.14 10.54 -16.74
N TRP A 77 8.07 10.21 -15.84
CA TRP A 77 7.92 10.48 -14.41
C TRP A 77 8.16 11.94 -14.08
N LEU A 78 7.47 12.45 -13.05
CA LEU A 78 7.74 13.80 -12.52
C LEU A 78 9.14 13.87 -11.91
N VAL A 79 9.52 12.81 -11.19
CA VAL A 79 10.82 12.67 -10.55
C VAL A 79 11.21 11.19 -10.59
N THR A 80 12.48 10.92 -10.85
CA THR A 80 13.07 9.59 -10.69
C THR A 80 14.16 9.60 -9.62
N ARG A 81 14.28 8.48 -8.92
CA ARG A 81 15.33 8.20 -7.95
C ARG A 81 15.74 6.74 -8.09
N SER A 82 16.98 6.45 -7.77
CA SER A 82 17.49 5.09 -7.63
C SER A 82 17.89 4.84 -6.19
N TRP A 83 17.75 3.60 -5.73
CA TRP A 83 18.18 3.18 -4.41
C TRP A 83 18.81 1.78 -4.48
N GLU A 84 20.04 1.70 -3.97
CA GLU A 84 20.89 0.51 -3.97
C GLU A 84 21.15 0.01 -2.53
N GLY A 85 20.12 0.04 -1.68
CA GLY A 85 20.20 -0.44 -0.31
C GLY A 85 19.57 -1.81 -0.11
N THR A 86 19.63 -2.34 1.11
CA THR A 86 18.99 -3.61 1.47
C THR A 86 17.55 -3.38 1.92
N ALA A 87 16.59 -4.06 1.29
CA ALA A 87 15.18 -4.04 1.67
C ALA A 87 14.90 -4.73 3.02
N ILE A 88 15.88 -5.47 3.54
CA ILE A 88 15.77 -6.30 4.73
C ILE A 88 15.63 -5.41 5.97
N PRO A 89 14.62 -5.63 6.82
CA PRO A 89 14.55 -4.98 8.12
C PRO A 89 15.76 -5.42 8.94
N SER A 90 16.69 -4.51 9.22
CA SER A 90 17.83 -4.79 10.10
C SER A 90 17.42 -4.85 11.58
N SER A 91 16.13 -4.68 11.88
CA SER A 91 15.57 -4.71 13.22
C SER A 91 14.40 -5.70 13.29
N PRO A 92 14.33 -6.55 14.33
CA PRO A 92 13.22 -7.48 14.53
C PRO A 92 11.87 -6.80 14.79
N HIS A 93 11.88 -5.50 15.12
CA HIS A 93 10.70 -4.65 15.10
C HIS A 93 10.83 -3.61 13.98
N GLY A 94 9.75 -3.33 13.26
CA GLY A 94 9.73 -2.22 12.29
C GLY A 94 10.12 -0.89 12.93
N ALA A 95 10.53 0.09 12.12
CA ALA A 95 10.94 1.38 12.65
C ALA A 95 9.73 2.17 13.14
N GLY A 96 9.75 2.56 14.43
CA GLY A 96 8.73 3.43 15.03
C GLY A 96 9.12 4.91 15.12
N CYS A 97 10.40 5.23 14.91
CA CYS A 97 10.93 6.59 14.89
C CYS A 97 11.97 6.72 13.77
N SER A 98 12.27 7.97 13.39
CA SER A 98 13.38 8.27 12.48
C SER A 98 14.73 7.77 13.00
N CYS A 99 14.89 7.71 14.33
CA CYS A 99 16.08 7.17 15.00
C CYS A 99 16.29 5.66 14.83
N CYS A 100 15.22 4.89 14.62
CA CYS A 100 15.27 3.44 14.44
C CYS A 100 15.41 3.03 12.97
N LEU A 101 15.42 4.00 12.04
CA LEU A 101 15.56 3.69 10.63
C LEU A 101 17.01 3.31 10.29
N PRO A 102 17.24 2.17 9.63
CA PRO A 102 18.57 1.79 9.19
C PRO A 102 19.13 2.87 8.26
N ALA A 103 20.42 3.19 8.40
CA ALA A 103 21.06 4.27 7.64
C ALA A 103 20.92 4.10 6.11
N GLN A 104 20.86 2.85 5.64
CA GLN A 104 20.69 2.49 4.24
C GLN A 104 19.34 1.82 3.95
N GLY A 105 18.38 1.86 4.88
CA GLY A 105 17.09 1.18 4.74
C GLY A 105 16.09 1.95 3.87
N MET A 106 15.17 1.21 3.24
CA MET A 106 14.11 1.77 2.38
C MET A 106 13.28 2.84 3.11
N GLY A 107 12.98 2.62 4.39
CA GLY A 107 12.21 3.60 5.17
C GLY A 107 12.92 4.94 5.33
N ARG A 108 14.25 4.96 5.41
CA ARG A 108 15.01 6.21 5.46
C ARG A 108 15.00 6.94 4.13
N MET A 109 15.08 6.21 3.03
CA MET A 109 14.92 6.78 1.69
C MET A 109 13.52 7.40 1.52
N LEU A 110 12.46 6.68 1.89
CA LEU A 110 11.09 7.17 1.80
C LEU A 110 10.82 8.36 2.73
N LEU A 111 11.37 8.37 3.95
CA LEU A 111 11.28 9.51 4.86
C LEU A 111 11.98 10.73 4.27
N ARG A 112 13.17 10.55 3.68
CA ARG A 112 13.91 11.62 3.00
C ARG A 112 13.08 12.24 1.88
N LEU A 113 12.39 11.43 1.08
CA LEU A 113 11.51 11.95 0.01
C LEU A 113 10.37 12.83 0.55
N VAL A 114 9.76 12.46 1.68
CA VAL A 114 8.75 13.32 2.33
C VAL A 114 9.36 14.64 2.78
N GLN A 115 10.57 14.60 3.35
CA GLN A 115 11.27 15.79 3.82
C GLN A 115 11.67 16.72 2.67
N GLU A 116 12.25 16.17 1.59
CA GLU A 116 12.59 16.93 0.37
C GLU A 116 11.35 17.61 -0.21
N ARG A 117 10.22 16.89 -0.28
CA ARG A 117 8.93 17.42 -0.74
C ARG A 117 8.42 18.55 0.16
N ALA A 118 8.50 18.37 1.48
CA ALA A 118 8.06 19.38 2.44
C ALA A 118 8.93 20.65 2.43
N ARG A 119 10.22 20.52 2.07
CA ARG A 119 11.17 21.62 1.95
C ARG A 119 11.16 22.31 0.58
N GLY A 120 10.43 21.76 -0.39
CA GLY A 120 10.47 22.25 -1.78
C GLY A 120 11.73 21.88 -2.54
N GLU A 121 12.53 20.94 -2.02
CA GLU A 121 13.75 20.42 -2.66
C GLU A 121 13.42 19.39 -3.77
N CYS A 122 12.18 18.92 -3.83
CA CYS A 122 11.66 18.16 -4.96
C CYS A 122 10.25 18.63 -5.38
N PRO A 123 9.87 18.46 -6.66
CA PRO A 123 8.50 18.70 -7.11
C PRO A 123 7.45 17.96 -6.26
N PHE A 124 6.27 18.56 -6.12
CA PHE A 124 5.17 17.95 -5.39
C PHE A 124 4.57 16.79 -6.18
N PHE A 125 4.96 15.56 -5.82
CA PHE A 125 4.35 14.34 -6.35
C PHE A 125 3.11 13.93 -5.54
N SER A 126 2.15 13.30 -6.24
CA SER A 126 0.91 12.78 -5.65
C SER A 126 1.00 11.29 -5.29
N SER A 127 1.98 10.58 -5.85
CA SER A 127 2.24 9.17 -5.53
C SER A 127 3.70 8.81 -5.69
N VAL A 128 4.12 7.77 -4.97
CA VAL A 128 5.42 7.12 -5.10
C VAL A 128 5.21 5.71 -5.63
N ASN A 129 5.95 5.35 -6.66
CA ASN A 129 5.94 4.02 -7.26
C ASN A 129 7.33 3.41 -7.10
N ILE A 130 7.45 2.45 -6.20
CA ILE A 130 8.66 1.65 -6.02
C ILE A 130 8.66 0.58 -7.09
N VAL A 131 9.67 0.60 -7.95
CA VAL A 131 9.86 -0.39 -9.02
C VAL A 131 10.99 -1.31 -8.62
N CYS A 132 10.70 -2.59 -8.44
CA CYS A 132 11.64 -3.58 -7.92
C CYS A 132 11.54 -4.91 -8.68
N PRO A 133 12.58 -5.77 -8.63
CA PRO A 133 12.49 -7.12 -9.13
C PRO A 133 11.33 -7.91 -8.50
N ALA A 134 10.70 -8.80 -9.27
CA ALA A 134 9.58 -9.60 -8.79
C ALA A 134 9.92 -10.45 -7.55
N SER A 135 11.18 -10.89 -7.44
CA SER A 135 11.72 -11.63 -6.29
C SER A 135 11.72 -10.83 -4.99
N GLU A 136 11.84 -9.50 -5.06
CA GLU A 136 11.94 -8.62 -3.89
C GLU A 136 10.61 -8.01 -3.47
N LYS A 137 9.63 -7.98 -4.38
CA LYS A 137 8.33 -7.31 -4.17
C LYS A 137 7.64 -7.71 -2.86
N ARG A 138 7.55 -9.01 -2.56
CA ARG A 138 6.88 -9.51 -1.34
C ARG A 138 7.60 -9.06 -0.08
N LEU A 139 8.93 -9.14 -0.08
CA LEU A 139 9.76 -8.76 1.06
C LEU A 139 9.68 -7.25 1.31
N LEU A 140 9.75 -6.44 0.25
CA LEU A 140 9.56 -4.99 0.32
C LEU A 140 8.18 -4.62 0.88
N VAL A 141 7.10 -5.23 0.37
CA VAL A 141 5.75 -5.00 0.90
C VAL A 141 5.67 -5.34 2.38
N SER A 142 6.21 -6.49 2.78
CA SER A 142 6.22 -6.91 4.20
C SER A 142 6.98 -5.92 5.08
N ALA A 143 8.17 -5.47 4.66
CA ALA A 143 8.97 -4.51 5.39
C ALA A 143 8.27 -3.14 5.53
N LEU A 144 7.63 -2.67 4.45
CA LEU A 144 6.87 -1.41 4.46
C LEU A 144 5.64 -1.48 5.36
N CYS A 145 4.94 -2.62 5.38
CA CYS A 145 3.79 -2.82 6.27
C CYS A 145 4.19 -2.86 7.75
N ALA A 146 5.40 -3.30 8.08
CA ALA A 146 5.91 -3.36 9.45
C ALA A 146 6.41 -2.01 9.97
N ASP A 147 6.74 -1.06 9.10
CA ASP A 147 7.29 0.25 9.46
C ASP A 147 6.18 1.24 9.82
N SER A 148 5.90 1.40 11.10
CA SER A 148 4.78 2.22 11.58
C SER A 148 4.94 3.69 11.22
N LEU A 149 6.17 4.21 11.19
CA LEU A 149 6.44 5.58 10.76
C LEU A 149 6.01 5.78 9.29
N LEU A 150 6.40 4.86 8.41
CA LEU A 150 6.00 4.94 7.01
C LEU A 150 4.50 4.76 6.82
N THR A 151 3.85 3.88 7.57
CA THR A 151 2.39 3.74 7.48
C THR A 151 1.64 5.01 7.89
N GLY A 152 2.25 5.90 8.68
CA GLY A 152 1.70 7.21 8.98
C GLY A 152 1.84 8.23 7.84
N LEU A 153 2.81 8.05 6.95
CA LEU A 153 3.15 9.00 5.87
C LEU A 153 2.67 8.54 4.50
N TYR A 154 2.61 7.23 4.30
CA TYR A 154 2.29 6.55 3.06
C TYR A 154 1.14 5.58 3.28
N GLY A 155 0.22 5.51 2.32
CA GLY A 155 -0.75 4.42 2.27
C GLY A 155 -0.42 3.52 1.08
N LEU A 156 -0.13 2.26 1.37
CA LEU A 156 0.23 1.26 0.39
C LEU A 156 -1.01 0.82 -0.39
N LEU A 157 -0.99 0.97 -1.71
CA LEU A 157 -2.06 0.43 -2.55
C LEU A 157 -1.86 -1.08 -2.67
N PRO A 158 -2.81 -1.89 -2.19
CA PRO A 158 -2.77 -3.30 -2.51
C PRO A 158 -3.03 -3.49 -3.99
N ILE A 159 -2.07 -4.07 -4.69
CA ILE A 159 -2.30 -4.48 -6.07
C ILE A 159 -3.08 -5.78 -5.97
N SER A 160 -4.34 -5.74 -6.37
CA SER A 160 -5.23 -6.90 -6.44
C SER A 160 -4.56 -8.00 -7.25
N GLY A 161 -3.99 -8.98 -6.54
CA GLY A 161 -3.16 -10.02 -7.11
C GLY A 161 -2.33 -10.72 -6.03
N GLY A 162 -3.01 -11.31 -5.03
CA GLY A 162 -2.38 -12.16 -4.03
C GLY A 162 -2.10 -11.49 -2.69
N PHE A 163 -3.15 -11.21 -1.92
CA PHE A 163 -2.99 -11.11 -0.47
C PHE A 163 -2.76 -12.52 0.08
N PHE A 164 -1.54 -12.80 0.54
CA PHE A 164 -1.28 -13.94 1.39
C PHE A 164 -1.64 -13.55 2.83
N CYS A 165 -2.72 -14.14 3.36
CA CYS A 165 -2.90 -14.28 4.79
C CYS A 165 -1.78 -15.18 5.32
N HIS A 166 -1.01 -14.71 6.30
CA HIS A 166 -0.33 -15.62 7.23
C HIS A 166 -1.25 -15.78 8.43
N SER A 167 -1.74 -17.01 8.61
CA SER A 167 -2.37 -17.51 9.83
C SER A 167 -1.38 -17.56 10.98
#